data_AF-A0A7W8BU35-F1
#
_entry.id   AF-A0A7W8BU35-F1
#
_cell.length_a   1.000
_cell.length_b   1.000
_cell.length_c   1.000
_cell.angle_alpha   90.00
_cell.angle_beta   90.00
_cell.angle_gamma   90.00
#
_symmetry.space_group_name_H-M   'P 1'
#
loop_
_entity.id
_entity.type
_entity.pdbx_description
1 polymer ?
#
loop_
_entity_poly.entity_id
_entity_poly.type
_entity_poly.pdbx_seq_one_letter_code
_entity_poly.pdbx_strand_id
1 'polypeptide(L)'
;MASRPLTAKDRAAVKRLHAKGMSRNDIARAIKRSPSTVSKLAAELGLSFERGHEVEAATRARKADLSARRAAFAERLQDIAEREADKMSAPTLYWEWGGKDHTYAQKLADEPTPADRRAIMSTIATAVDRSLKLVPPKDDGAAESRSVIGDLMAGLAANYAARHGAPPPEYKEPEAAADDDTP
;
A
#
# COMPACT_ATOMS: atom_id res chain seq x y z
N MET A 1 -17.83 39.78 8.76
CA MET A 1 -16.82 39.89 9.85
C MET A 1 -15.51 40.34 9.22
N ALA A 2 -15.03 41.55 9.56
CA ALA A 2 -13.80 42.10 8.99
C ALA A 2 -12.59 41.22 9.34
N SER A 3 -11.80 40.83 8.34
CA SER A 3 -10.59 40.02 8.54
C SER A 3 -9.56 40.83 9.32
N ARG A 4 -9.15 40.35 10.50
CA ARG A 4 -8.07 40.98 11.28
C ARG A 4 -6.81 41.05 10.41
N PRO A 5 -6.24 42.25 10.16
CA PRO A 5 -5.11 42.44 9.26
C PRO A 5 -3.93 41.52 9.60
N LEU A 6 -3.22 41.06 8.56
CA LEU A 6 -1.99 40.28 8.72
C LEU A 6 -0.84 41.22 9.06
N THR A 7 -0.16 40.96 10.18
CA THR A 7 0.91 41.83 10.68
C THR A 7 2.29 41.20 10.51
N ALA A 8 3.34 42.03 10.51
CA ALA A 8 4.73 41.54 10.53
C ALA A 8 5.01 40.63 11.74
N LYS A 9 4.30 40.82 12.85
CA LYS A 9 4.35 39.97 14.05
C LYS A 9 3.85 38.55 13.79
N ASP A 10 2.82 38.39 12.95
CA ASP A 10 2.29 37.07 12.57
C ASP A 10 3.32 36.32 11.71
N ARG A 11 3.98 36.99 10.75
CA ARG A 11 5.07 36.42 9.93
C ARG A 11 6.25 35.94 10.78
N ALA A 12 6.71 36.77 11.72
CA ALA A 12 7.81 36.43 12.62
C ALA A 12 7.46 35.26 13.56
N ALA A 13 6.21 35.21 14.04
CA ALA A 13 5.73 34.10 14.87
C ALA A 13 5.68 32.77 14.10
N VAL A 14 5.17 32.79 12.86
CA VAL A 14 5.16 31.59 11.99
C VAL A 14 6.58 31.09 11.73
N LYS A 15 7.51 31.96 11.35
CA LYS A 15 8.92 31.59 11.12
C LYS A 15 9.55 30.94 12.35
N ARG A 16 9.36 31.54 13.53
CA ARG A 16 9.95 31.04 14.79
C ARG A 16 9.36 29.70 15.22
N LEU A 17 8.04 29.52 15.11
CA LEU A 17 7.38 28.29 15.54
C LEU A 17 7.58 27.15 14.53
N HIS A 18 7.69 27.48 13.24
CA HIS A 18 8.10 26.53 12.20
C HIS A 18 9.52 26.01 12.44
N ALA A 19 10.48 26.89 12.77
CA ALA A 19 11.84 26.50 13.12
C ALA A 19 11.93 25.60 14.38
N LYS A 20 10.89 25.57 15.22
CA LYS A 20 10.77 24.66 16.37
C LYS A 20 10.13 23.31 16.03
N GLY A 21 9.83 23.05 14.75
CA GLY A 21 9.22 21.81 14.29
C GLY A 21 7.72 21.68 14.59
N MET A 22 7.03 22.77 14.95
CA MET A 22 5.60 22.71 15.26
C MET A 22 4.75 22.50 14.00
N SER A 23 3.68 21.72 14.12
CA SER A 23 2.75 21.52 13.00
C SER A 23 1.95 22.79 12.69
N ARG A 24 1.48 22.93 11.44
CA ARG A 24 0.62 24.05 11.00
C ARG A 24 -0.55 24.30 11.96
N ASN A 25 -1.21 23.24 12.44
CA ASN A 25 -2.38 23.36 13.30
C ASN A 25 -2.00 23.84 14.71
N ASP A 26 -0.85 23.42 15.22
CA ASP A 26 -0.37 23.88 16.53
C ASP A 26 0.06 25.35 16.48
N ILE A 27 0.70 25.77 15.38
CA ILE A 27 1.02 27.18 15.12
C ILE A 27 -0.26 28.01 15.05
N ALA A 28 -1.27 27.54 14.31
CA ALA A 28 -2.57 28.20 14.18
C ALA A 28 -3.24 28.44 15.54
N ARG A 29 -3.24 27.43 16.43
CA ARG A 29 -3.73 27.57 17.80
C ARG A 29 -2.90 28.56 18.62
N ALA A 30 -1.56 28.48 18.52
CA ALA A 30 -0.65 29.32 19.30
C ALA A 30 -0.77 30.81 18.95
N ILE A 31 -0.96 31.15 17.68
CA ILE A 31 -1.09 32.55 17.22
C ILE A 31 -2.55 33.00 17.09
N LYS A 32 -3.50 32.13 17.43
CA LYS A 32 -4.96 32.35 17.30
C LYS A 32 -5.37 32.78 15.88
N ARG A 33 -4.90 32.05 14.87
CA ARG A 33 -5.23 32.26 13.44
C ARG A 33 -5.76 30.97 12.82
N SER A 34 -6.40 31.08 11.65
CA SER A 34 -6.83 29.89 10.92
C SER A 34 -5.62 29.14 10.33
N PRO A 35 -5.72 27.80 10.18
CA PRO A 35 -4.69 27.01 9.51
C PRO A 35 -4.40 27.49 8.08
N SER A 36 -5.41 27.99 7.36
CA SER A 36 -5.28 28.55 6.01
C SER A 36 -4.42 29.82 5.97
N THR A 37 -4.54 30.69 6.97
CA THR A 37 -3.68 31.88 7.12
C THR A 37 -2.23 31.48 7.39
N VAL A 38 -2.00 30.48 8.24
CA VAL A 38 -0.65 29.99 8.54
C VAL A 38 0.00 29.39 7.29
N SER A 39 -0.75 28.64 6.48
CA SER A 39 -0.27 28.13 5.18
C SER A 39 0.13 29.24 4.23
N LYS A 40 -0.69 30.30 4.08
CA LYS A 40 -0.34 31.46 3.24
C LYS A 40 0.93 32.16 3.71
N LEU A 41 1.04 32.42 5.02
CA LEU A 41 2.22 33.08 5.58
C LEU A 41 3.49 32.22 5.44
N ALA A 42 3.38 30.91 5.59
CA ALA A 42 4.50 30.01 5.38
C ALA A 42 4.95 29.98 3.91
N ALA A 43 4.00 29.95 2.96
CA ALA A 43 4.31 30.04 1.53
C ALA A 43 5.01 31.37 1.18
N GLU A 44 4.53 32.50 1.69
CA GLU A 44 5.18 33.81 1.53
C GLU A 44 6.60 33.85 2.12
N LEU A 45 6.89 33.01 3.12
CA LEU A 45 8.19 32.91 3.78
C LEU A 45 9.08 31.79 3.21
N GLY A 46 8.61 31.05 2.20
CA GLY A 46 9.31 29.88 1.64
C GLY A 46 9.41 28.69 2.60
N LEU A 47 8.53 28.60 3.60
CA LEU A 47 8.52 27.55 4.62
C LEU A 47 7.55 26.43 4.23
N SER A 48 8.01 25.18 4.24
CA SER A 48 7.18 24.01 4.01
C SER A 48 6.79 23.33 5.33
N PHE A 49 5.51 23.03 5.51
CA PHE A 49 5.00 22.20 6.63
C PHE A 49 5.00 20.71 6.30
N GLU A 50 5.61 20.33 5.17
CA GLU A 50 5.62 18.94 4.77
C GLU A 50 6.48 18.12 5.74
N ARG A 51 5.78 17.42 6.61
CA ARG A 51 6.19 16.13 7.18
C ARG A 51 6.40 15.06 6.09
N GLY A 52 6.29 15.43 4.81
CA GLY A 52 6.35 14.56 3.62
C GLY A 52 7.64 13.76 3.57
N HIS A 53 8.81 14.38 3.76
CA HIS A 53 10.08 13.64 3.69
C HIS A 53 10.21 12.56 4.78
N GLU A 54 9.80 12.83 6.02
CA GLU A 54 9.79 11.83 7.11
C GLU A 54 8.75 10.73 6.86
N VAL A 55 7.56 11.10 6.38
CA VAL A 55 6.49 10.15 6.05
C VAL A 55 6.85 9.29 4.84
N GLU A 56 7.49 9.85 3.82
CA GLU A 56 7.99 9.16 2.64
C GLU A 56 9.13 8.21 3.00
N ALA A 57 10.09 8.65 3.81
CA ALA A 57 11.15 7.81 4.32
C ALA A 57 10.59 6.64 5.15
N ALA A 58 9.65 6.91 6.07
CA ALA A 58 8.97 5.89 6.86
C ALA A 58 8.14 4.94 5.99
N THR A 59 7.48 5.45 4.95
CA THR A 59 6.70 4.65 4.00
C THR A 59 7.61 3.75 3.16
N ARG A 60 8.74 4.28 2.66
CA ARG A 60 9.74 3.50 1.92
C ARG A 60 10.36 2.42 2.81
N ALA A 61 10.75 2.76 4.04
CA ALA A 61 11.25 1.79 5.01
C ALA A 61 10.23 0.67 5.27
N ARG A 62 8.96 1.04 5.53
CA ARG A 62 7.89 0.06 5.73
C ARG A 62 7.66 -0.82 4.50
N LYS A 63 7.74 -0.27 3.28
CA LYS A 63 7.65 -1.05 2.03
C LYS A 63 8.81 -2.04 1.90
N ALA A 64 10.04 -1.60 2.19
CA ALA A 64 11.22 -2.47 2.20
C ALA A 64 11.09 -3.59 3.24
N ASP A 65 10.66 -3.26 4.47
CA ASP A 65 10.43 -4.24 5.54
C ASP A 65 9.36 -5.27 5.14
N LEU A 66 8.27 -4.82 4.51
CA LEU A 66 7.22 -5.71 4.03
C LEU A 66 7.71 -6.62 2.90
N SER A 67 8.52 -6.08 1.98
CA SER A 67 9.15 -6.87 0.91
C SER A 67 10.04 -7.96 1.51
N ALA A 68 10.92 -7.60 2.45
CA ALA A 68 11.79 -8.55 3.14
C ALA A 68 11.01 -9.64 3.89
N ARG A 69 9.93 -9.26 4.60
CA ARG A 69 9.06 -10.22 5.29
C ARG A 69 8.34 -11.17 4.32
N ARG A 70 7.95 -10.70 3.13
CA ARG A 70 7.33 -11.55 2.10
C ARG A 70 8.33 -12.54 1.53
N ALA A 71 9.56 -12.10 1.25
CA ALA A 71 10.63 -12.98 0.78
C ALA A 71 10.95 -14.08 1.80
N ALA A 72 11.18 -13.70 3.06
CA ALA A 72 11.43 -14.66 4.13
C ALA A 72 10.25 -15.64 4.33
N PHE A 73 9.01 -15.19 4.13
CA PHE A 73 7.85 -16.09 4.23
C PHE A 73 7.73 -17.02 3.02
N ALA A 74 8.09 -16.57 1.82
CA ALA A 74 8.14 -17.41 0.63
C ALA A 74 9.17 -18.54 0.78
N GLU A 75 10.36 -18.24 1.33
CA GLU A 75 11.38 -19.24 1.67
C GLU A 75 10.83 -20.27 2.65
N ARG A 76 10.20 -19.83 3.75
CA ARG A 76 9.59 -20.73 4.74
C ARG A 76 8.50 -21.64 4.16
N LEU A 77 7.77 -21.17 3.14
CA LEU A 77 6.79 -22.00 2.43
C LEU A 77 7.48 -23.06 1.57
N GLN A 78 8.64 -22.77 0.98
CA GLN A 78 9.45 -23.79 0.31
C GLN A 78 9.98 -24.81 1.31
N ASP A 79 10.49 -24.38 2.47
CA ASP A 79 10.93 -25.31 3.52
C ASP A 79 9.77 -26.21 3.98
N ILE A 80 8.54 -25.70 4.05
CA ILE A 80 7.35 -26.50 4.35
C ILE A 80 7.14 -27.54 3.26
N ALA A 81 7.20 -27.15 1.99
CA ALA A 81 7.03 -28.06 0.86
C ALA A 81 8.08 -29.18 0.88
N GLU A 82 9.35 -28.85 1.13
CA GLU A 82 10.45 -29.83 1.23
C GLU A 82 10.23 -30.83 2.38
N ARG A 83 9.91 -30.35 3.58
CA ARG A 83 9.61 -31.22 4.72
C ARG A 83 8.40 -32.13 4.50
N GLU A 84 7.39 -31.67 3.76
CA GLU A 84 6.25 -32.52 3.40
C GLU A 84 6.64 -33.54 2.32
N ALA A 85 7.51 -33.16 1.37
CA ALA A 85 8.01 -34.07 0.34
C ALA A 85 8.79 -35.24 0.96
N ASP A 86 9.59 -35.00 2.00
CA ASP A 86 10.32 -36.03 2.74
C ASP A 86 9.40 -37.12 3.31
N LYS A 87 8.13 -36.79 3.61
CA LYS A 87 7.16 -37.74 4.17
C LYS A 87 6.61 -38.72 3.14
N MET A 88 6.73 -38.45 1.84
CA MET A 88 6.10 -39.26 0.78
C MET A 88 6.53 -40.73 0.79
N SER A 89 7.75 -41.02 1.25
CA SER A 89 8.32 -42.35 1.38
C SER A 89 8.77 -42.68 2.80
N ALA A 90 8.33 -41.89 3.79
CA ALA A 90 8.73 -42.09 5.18
C ALA A 90 7.77 -43.07 5.88
N PRO A 91 8.28 -43.92 6.79
CA PRO A 91 7.43 -44.73 7.64
C PRO A 91 6.43 -43.88 8.41
N THR A 92 5.15 -44.27 8.35
CA THR A 92 4.04 -43.51 8.93
C THR A 92 3.30 -44.37 9.94
N LEU A 93 3.21 -43.87 11.18
CA LEU A 93 2.46 -44.51 12.25
C LEU A 93 0.98 -44.10 12.15
N TYR A 94 0.15 -45.06 11.78
CA TYR A 94 -1.29 -44.93 11.87
C TYR A 94 -1.75 -45.34 13.25
N TRP A 95 -2.68 -44.59 13.81
CA TRP A 95 -3.31 -44.92 15.06
C TRP A 95 -4.77 -44.54 15.03
N GLU A 96 -5.57 -45.29 15.77
CA GLU A 96 -6.98 -45.04 15.96
C GLU A 96 -7.31 -45.20 17.45
N TRP A 97 -8.21 -44.34 17.91
CA TRP A 97 -8.81 -44.43 19.23
C TRP A 97 -10.31 -44.55 19.02
N GLY A 98 -10.87 -45.76 19.20
CA GLY A 98 -12.23 -46.00 18.76
C GLY A 98 -12.82 -47.34 19.18
N GLY A 99 -13.96 -47.67 18.58
CA GLY A 99 -14.77 -48.83 18.93
C GLY A 99 -15.62 -48.60 20.18
N LYS A 100 -16.49 -49.57 20.46
CA LYS A 100 -17.39 -49.58 21.63
C LYS A 100 -16.63 -49.54 22.96
N ASP A 101 -15.42 -50.08 22.98
CA ASP A 101 -14.60 -50.26 24.17
C ASP A 101 -13.49 -49.19 24.32
N HIS A 102 -13.45 -48.20 23.41
CA HIS A 102 -12.46 -47.12 23.40
C HIS A 102 -11.00 -47.60 23.47
N THR A 103 -10.67 -48.60 22.67
CA THR A 103 -9.33 -49.20 22.67
C THR A 103 -8.43 -48.46 21.69
N TYR A 104 -7.17 -48.26 22.11
CA TYR A 104 -6.12 -47.77 21.23
C TYR A 104 -5.59 -48.88 20.33
N ALA A 105 -5.49 -48.61 19.03
CA ALA A 105 -4.79 -49.45 18.08
C ALA A 105 -3.83 -48.62 17.24
N GLN A 106 -2.67 -49.20 16.92
CA GLN A 106 -1.68 -48.56 16.05
C GLN A 106 -1.06 -49.55 15.07
N LYS A 107 -0.66 -49.05 13.91
CA LYS A 107 0.02 -49.79 12.86
C LYS A 107 1.07 -48.89 12.20
N LEU A 108 2.32 -49.33 12.22
CA LEU A 108 3.38 -48.72 11.43
C LEU A 108 3.29 -49.25 9.99
N ALA A 109 3.26 -48.34 9.03
CA ALA A 109 3.40 -48.66 7.61
C ALA A 109 4.75 -48.14 7.12
N ASP A 110 5.39 -48.87 6.20
CA ASP A 110 6.67 -48.49 5.61
C ASP A 110 6.58 -47.17 4.82
N GLU A 111 5.39 -46.88 4.28
CA GLU A 111 5.08 -45.64 3.56
C GLU A 111 3.65 -45.15 3.87
N PRO A 112 3.35 -43.86 3.63
CA PRO A 112 1.99 -43.35 3.78
C PRO A 112 1.02 -43.98 2.79
N THR A 113 -0.26 -44.04 3.16
CA THR A 113 -1.32 -44.51 2.25
C THR A 113 -1.44 -43.63 1.01
N PRO A 114 -1.99 -44.14 -0.11
CA PRO A 114 -2.26 -43.32 -1.29
C PRO A 114 -3.12 -42.08 -1.02
N ALA A 115 -4.02 -42.13 -0.02
CA ALA A 115 -4.83 -40.99 0.38
C ALA A 115 -3.99 -39.91 1.07
N ASP A 116 -3.11 -40.30 2.01
CA ASP A 116 -2.23 -39.37 2.71
C ASP A 116 -1.19 -38.77 1.76
N ARG A 117 -0.62 -39.56 0.85
CA ARG A 117 0.28 -39.03 -0.19
C ARG A 117 -0.41 -37.96 -1.06
N ARG A 118 -1.70 -38.15 -1.39
CA ARG A 118 -2.46 -37.12 -2.10
C ARG A 118 -2.62 -35.85 -1.25
N ALA A 119 -2.88 -35.99 0.05
CA ALA A 119 -2.97 -34.86 0.96
C ALA A 119 -1.63 -34.11 1.11
N ILE A 120 -0.53 -34.85 1.26
CA ILE A 120 0.85 -34.32 1.28
C ILE A 120 1.13 -33.54 -0.01
N MET A 121 0.87 -34.13 -1.18
CA MET A 121 1.05 -33.47 -2.47
C MET A 121 0.20 -32.21 -2.63
N SER A 122 -1.01 -32.18 -2.07
CA SER A 122 -1.87 -30.99 -2.09
C SER A 122 -1.30 -29.86 -1.22
N THR A 123 -0.75 -30.19 -0.05
CA THR A 123 -0.05 -29.24 0.81
C THR A 123 1.19 -28.67 0.11
N ILE A 124 2.01 -29.52 -0.51
CA ILE A 124 3.19 -29.12 -1.27
C ILE A 124 2.80 -28.16 -2.40
N ALA A 125 1.83 -28.54 -3.23
CA ALA A 125 1.36 -27.71 -4.34
C ALA A 125 0.86 -26.33 -3.86
N THR A 126 0.15 -26.30 -2.73
CA THR A 126 -0.33 -25.05 -2.14
C THR A 126 0.82 -24.18 -1.64
N ALA A 127 1.78 -24.76 -0.91
CA ALA A 127 2.93 -24.03 -0.37
C ALA A 127 3.77 -23.40 -1.49
N VAL A 128 4.06 -24.16 -2.55
CA VAL A 128 4.79 -23.68 -3.73
C VAL A 128 4.00 -22.61 -4.50
N ASP A 129 2.71 -22.82 -4.75
CA ASP A 129 1.89 -21.81 -5.44
C ASP A 129 1.81 -20.49 -4.66
N ARG A 130 1.74 -20.55 -3.32
CA ARG A 130 1.70 -19.35 -2.48
C ARG A 130 3.05 -18.67 -2.36
N SER A 131 4.16 -19.40 -2.31
CA SER A 131 5.50 -18.81 -2.27
C SER A 131 5.77 -18.00 -3.55
N LEU A 132 5.44 -18.55 -4.72
CA LEU A 132 5.61 -17.90 -6.03
C LEU A 132 4.76 -16.62 -6.18
N LYS A 133 3.65 -16.50 -5.43
CA LYS A 133 2.77 -15.32 -5.45
C LYS A 133 3.23 -14.20 -4.51
N LEU A 134 4.17 -14.47 -3.61
CA LEU A 134 4.66 -13.50 -2.63
C LEU A 134 5.84 -12.67 -3.18
N VAL A 135 6.57 -13.18 -4.16
CA VAL A 135 7.77 -12.57 -4.73
C VAL A 135 7.78 -12.71 -6.28
N PRO A 136 7.85 -11.61 -7.05
CA PRO A 136 7.85 -10.22 -6.60
C PRO A 136 6.49 -9.82 -6.01
N PRO A 137 6.46 -8.88 -5.06
CA PRO A 137 5.20 -8.37 -4.54
C PRO A 137 4.36 -7.82 -5.70
N LYS A 138 3.08 -8.22 -5.78
CA LYS A 138 2.15 -7.50 -6.65
C LYS A 138 2.12 -6.05 -6.18
N ASP A 139 2.61 -5.14 -7.01
CA ASP A 139 2.42 -3.72 -6.77
C ASP A 139 0.92 -3.42 -6.85
N ASP A 140 0.44 -2.60 -5.92
CA ASP A 140 -0.82 -1.88 -6.11
C ASP A 140 -0.58 -0.87 -7.23
N GLY A 141 -0.59 -1.37 -8.48
CA GLY A 141 -0.28 -0.63 -9.69
C GLY A 141 -1.19 0.58 -9.91
N ALA A 142 -2.21 0.78 -9.09
CA ALA A 142 -3.07 1.95 -9.11
C ALA A 142 -2.31 3.27 -8.81
N ALA A 143 -1.31 3.27 -7.92
CA ALA A 143 -0.57 4.50 -7.60
C ALA A 143 0.47 4.83 -8.66
N GLU A 144 1.24 3.83 -9.10
CA GLU A 144 2.25 3.98 -10.15
C GLU A 144 1.61 4.27 -11.51
N SER A 145 0.52 3.58 -11.87
CA SER A 145 -0.22 3.87 -13.10
C SER A 145 -0.81 5.27 -13.11
N ARG A 146 -1.30 5.79 -11.96
CA ARG A 146 -1.78 7.18 -11.87
C ARG A 146 -0.65 8.19 -12.06
N SER A 147 0.56 7.90 -11.56
CA SER A 147 1.73 8.75 -11.78
C SER A 147 2.10 8.79 -13.25
N VAL A 148 2.21 7.63 -13.91
CA VAL A 148 2.55 7.53 -15.34
C VAL A 148 1.50 8.22 -16.21
N ILE A 149 0.20 8.07 -15.89
CA ILE A 149 -0.87 8.79 -16.60
C ILE A 149 -0.77 10.30 -16.36
N GLY A 150 -0.48 10.74 -15.13
CA GLY A 150 -0.27 12.15 -14.81
C GLY A 150 0.88 12.77 -15.59
N ASP A 151 2.04 12.08 -15.62
CA ASP A 151 3.24 12.52 -16.34
C ASP A 151 2.98 12.59 -17.85
N LEU A 152 2.27 11.60 -18.41
CA LEU A 152 1.86 11.60 -19.82
C LEU A 152 0.93 12.77 -20.15
N MET A 153 -0.09 13.01 -19.32
CA MET A 153 -1.04 14.12 -19.52
C MET A 153 -0.35 15.48 -19.41
N ALA A 154 0.58 15.63 -18.47
CA ALA A 154 1.38 16.84 -18.32
C ALA A 154 2.27 17.09 -19.54
N GLY A 155 2.95 16.04 -20.05
CA GLY A 155 3.76 16.12 -21.26
C GLY A 155 2.94 16.50 -22.50
N LEU A 156 1.75 15.92 -22.64
CA LEU A 156 0.84 16.22 -23.76
C LEU A 156 0.32 17.67 -23.68
N ALA A 157 -0.06 18.14 -22.49
CA ALA A 157 -0.50 19.52 -22.28
C ALA A 157 0.62 20.53 -22.57
N ALA A 158 1.86 20.23 -22.17
CA ALA A 158 3.02 21.06 -22.48
C ALA A 158 3.29 21.14 -24.01
N ASN A 159 3.19 20.01 -24.71
CA ASN A 159 3.33 19.97 -26.17
C ASN A 159 2.23 20.79 -26.87
N TYR A 160 1.00 20.67 -26.40
CA TYR A 160 -0.14 21.45 -26.91
C TYR A 160 0.10 22.95 -26.73
N ALA A 161 0.47 23.39 -25.52
CA ALA A 161 0.74 24.79 -25.23
C ALA A 161 1.88 25.36 -26.09
N ALA A 162 2.93 24.58 -26.35
CA ALA A 162 4.02 24.99 -27.23
C ALA A 162 3.57 25.21 -28.69
N ARG A 163 2.56 24.48 -29.16
CA ARG A 163 2.02 24.58 -30.53
C ARG A 163 0.92 25.63 -30.68
N HIS A 164 0.14 25.85 -29.64
CA HIS A 164 -1.10 26.66 -29.72
C HIS A 164 -1.04 27.95 -28.89
N GLY A 165 0.04 28.20 -28.15
CA GLY A 165 0.21 29.42 -27.35
C GLY A 165 -0.71 29.52 -26.13
N ALA A 166 -1.51 28.48 -25.87
CA ALA A 166 -2.45 28.40 -24.77
C ALA A 166 -2.58 26.93 -24.31
N PRO A 167 -2.89 26.69 -23.02
CA PRO A 167 -3.17 25.34 -22.53
C PRO A 167 -4.39 24.72 -23.24
N PRO A 168 -4.47 23.37 -23.28
CA PRO A 168 -5.61 22.69 -23.89
C PRO A 168 -6.93 23.13 -23.23
N PRO A 169 -8.03 23.26 -24.00
CA PRO A 169 -9.32 23.63 -23.47
C PRO A 169 -9.76 22.62 -22.40
N GLU A 170 -10.46 23.09 -21.36
CA GLU A 170 -11.04 22.20 -20.36
C GLU A 170 -11.99 21.22 -21.04
N TYR A 171 -11.81 19.93 -20.72
CA TYR A 171 -12.74 18.91 -21.14
C TYR A 171 -14.10 19.20 -20.49
N LYS A 172 -15.11 19.42 -21.33
CA LYS A 172 -16.50 19.47 -20.91
C LYS A 172 -17.12 18.13 -21.30
N GLU A 173 -17.67 17.41 -20.32
CA GLU A 173 -18.50 16.25 -20.60
C GLU A 173 -19.62 16.69 -21.55
N PRO A 174 -19.86 15.95 -22.65
CA PRO A 174 -20.97 16.27 -23.53
C PRO A 174 -22.27 16.20 -22.71
N GLU A 175 -23.08 17.26 -22.76
CA GLU A 175 -24.44 17.21 -22.22
C GLU A 175 -25.14 16.00 -22.83
N ALA A 176 -25.63 15.11 -21.97
CA ALA A 176 -26.45 13.99 -22.39
C ALA A 176 -27.56 14.57 -23.28
N ALA A 177 -27.60 14.17 -24.54
CA ALA A 177 -28.67 14.53 -25.44
C ALA A 177 -29.98 14.16 -24.73
N ALA A 178 -30.80 15.15 -24.42
CA ALA A 178 -32.14 14.91 -23.98
C ALA A 178 -32.80 14.08 -25.09
N ASP A 179 -33.18 12.84 -24.75
CA ASP A 179 -34.09 12.06 -25.56
C ASP A 179 -35.34 12.92 -25.73
N ASP A 180 -35.48 13.52 -26.92
CA ASP A 180 -36.67 14.24 -27.33
C ASP A 180 -37.72 13.18 -27.70
N ASP A 181 -38.30 12.59 -26.66
CA ASP A 181 -39.44 11.69 -26.76
C ASP A 181 -40.64 12.53 -27.20
N THR A 182 -40.87 12.56 -28.51
CA THR A 182 -41.99 13.28 -29.12
C THR A 182 -43.27 12.43 -28.98
N PRO A 183 -44.38 12.98 -28.48
CA PRO A 183 -45.62 12.24 -28.21
C PRO A 183 -46.35 11.75 -29.46
#